data_AF-T1AUR8-F1
#
_entry.id   AF-T1AUR8-F1
#
_cell.length_a   1.000
_cell.length_b   1.000
_cell.length_c   1.000
_cell.angle_alpha   90.00
_cell.angle_beta   90.00
_cell.angle_gamma   90.00
#
_symmetry.space_group_name_H-M   'P 1'
#
loop_
_entity.id
_entity.type
_entity.pdbx_description
1 polymer ?
#
loop_
_entity_poly.entity_id
_entity_poly.type
_entity_poly.pdbx_seq_one_letter_code
_entity_poly.pdbx_strand_id
1 'polypeptide(L)' 'GPSSAGMSNEIISFVRAHDLTRVGTGGGDATENIRVHAVPRSGAHAWLLAQAAAGYSIDPKLFAGLWFLQHGTG' A
#
# COMPACT_ATOMS: atom_id res chain seq x y z
N GLY A 1 -11.13 9.71 0.78
CA GLY A 1 -11.78 10.39 -0.37
C GLY A 1 -12.05 9.38 -1.48
N PRO A 2 -12.77 9.73 -2.55
CA PRO A 2 -13.10 8.77 -3.60
C PRO A 2 -11.87 8.30 -4.39
N SER A 3 -11.91 7.07 -4.90
CA SER A 3 -10.86 6.47 -5.75
C SER A 3 -10.86 7.08 -7.16
N SER A 4 -12.05 7.39 -7.67
CA SER A 4 -12.27 8.02 -8.97
C SER A 4 -13.46 9.00 -8.90
N ALA A 5 -13.18 10.24 -8.52
CA ALA A 5 -14.20 11.27 -8.40
C ALA A 5 -14.87 11.53 -9.76
N GLY A 6 -16.21 11.47 -9.80
CA GLY A 6 -16.99 11.65 -11.02
C GLY A 6 -17.22 10.38 -11.85
N MET A 7 -16.63 9.25 -11.48
CA MET A 7 -16.91 7.93 -12.10
C MET A 7 -17.63 6.95 -11.15
N SER A 8 -17.30 6.95 -9.86
CA SER A 8 -17.93 6.06 -8.87
C SER A 8 -18.20 6.78 -7.54
N ASN A 9 -19.02 6.15 -6.68
CA ASN A 9 -19.28 6.57 -5.31
C ASN A 9 -18.39 5.85 -4.27
N GLU A 10 -17.34 5.16 -4.71
CA GLU A 10 -16.42 4.45 -3.82
C GLU A 10 -15.65 5.42 -2.93
N ILE A 11 -15.37 5.03 -1.69
CA ILE A 11 -14.61 5.81 -0.71
C ILE A 11 -13.43 5.00 -0.19
N ILE A 12 -12.25 5.62 -0.20
CA ILE A 12 -11.05 5.07 0.43
C ILE A 12 -10.90 5.65 1.84
N SER A 13 -10.69 4.75 2.79
CA SER A 13 -10.27 5.05 4.16
C SER A 13 -8.85 4.53 4.39
N PHE A 14 -7.99 5.35 4.99
CA PHE A 14 -6.68 4.90 5.47
C PHE A 14 -6.80 4.50 6.93
N VAL A 15 -6.23 3.34 7.27
CA VAL A 15 -6.15 2.84 8.65
C VAL A 15 -4.71 2.50 8.97
N ARG A 16 -4.29 2.80 10.21
CA ARG A 16 -3.02 2.35 10.76
C ARG A 16 -3.31 1.22 11.73
N ALA A 17 -2.90 0.01 11.37
CA ALA A 17 -3.04 -1.14 12.24
C ALA A 17 -1.82 -1.25 13.16
N HIS A 18 -2.07 -1.57 14.43
CA HIS A 18 -1.07 -1.74 15.48
C HIS A 18 -1.10 -3.18 16.00
N ASP A 19 -0.03 -3.60 16.67
CA ASP A 19 0.06 -4.87 17.39
C ASP A 19 -0.28 -6.12 16.54
N LEU A 20 0.09 -6.06 15.25
CA LEU A 20 -0.15 -7.14 14.31
C LEU A 20 0.77 -8.34 14.58
N THR A 21 0.17 -9.53 14.64
CA THR A 21 0.90 -10.80 14.63
C THR A 21 0.84 -11.42 13.23
N ARG A 22 1.99 -11.77 12.67
CA ARG A 22 2.05 -12.47 11.38
C ARG A 22 1.66 -13.94 11.57
N VAL A 23 0.58 -14.37 10.92
CA VAL A 23 0.05 -15.75 10.99
C VAL A 23 0.34 -16.60 9.74
N GLY A 24 0.96 -16.03 8.70
CA GLY A 24 1.27 -16.72 7.45
C GLY A 24 2.23 -15.94 6.55
N THR A 25 2.55 -16.49 5.37
CA THR A 25 3.38 -15.80 4.36
C THR A 25 2.63 -14.67 3.67
N GLY A 26 1.29 -14.72 3.66
CA GLY A 26 0.46 -13.87 2.82
C GLY A 26 0.60 -14.23 1.34
N GLY A 27 -0.07 -13.47 0.48
CA GLY A 27 -0.13 -13.72 -0.96
C GLY A 27 -1.54 -14.05 -1.40
N GLY A 28 -1.67 -14.59 -2.61
CA GLY A 28 -2.95 -15.01 -3.18
C GLY A 28 -3.23 -16.48 -2.93
N ASP A 29 -4.40 -16.92 -3.37
CA ASP A 29 -4.86 -18.30 -3.30
C ASP A 29 -5.02 -18.92 -4.70
N ALA A 30 -5.88 -19.94 -4.83
CA ALA A 30 -6.13 -20.57 -6.13
C ALA A 30 -6.72 -19.63 -7.19
N THR A 31 -7.29 -18.50 -6.77
CA THR A 31 -7.94 -17.49 -7.63
C THR A 31 -7.13 -16.21 -7.77
N GLU A 32 -6.16 -15.98 -6.89
CA GLU A 32 -5.38 -14.74 -6.84
C GLU A 32 -3.88 -15.01 -7.04
N ASN A 33 -3.26 -14.23 -7.93
CA ASN A 33 -1.81 -14.25 -8.11
C ASN A 33 -1.16 -13.04 -7.43
N ILE A 34 -1.05 -13.09 -6.10
CA ILE A 34 -0.51 -11.98 -5.30
C ILE A 34 0.85 -12.37 -4.70
N ARG A 35 1.85 -11.51 -4.92
CA ARG A 35 3.17 -11.61 -4.30
C ARG A 35 3.33 -10.57 -3.20
N VAL A 36 3.71 -11.02 -2.01
CA VAL A 36 4.02 -10.12 -0.89
C VAL A 36 5.46 -9.63 -0.97
N HIS A 37 5.64 -8.32 -0.82
CA HIS A 37 6.95 -7.67 -0.72
C HIS A 37 7.09 -7.01 0.66
N ALA A 38 7.88 -7.61 1.55
CA ALA A 38 8.18 -7.03 2.86
C ALA A 38 9.33 -6.02 2.73
N VAL A 39 9.00 -4.73 2.71
CA VAL A 39 9.97 -3.64 2.49
C VAL A 39 10.18 -2.88 3.79
N PRO A 40 11.44 -2.64 4.23
CA PRO A 40 11.71 -1.79 5.38
C PRO A 40 11.12 -0.40 5.17
N ARG A 41 10.44 0.12 6.20
CA ARG A 41 9.73 1.41 6.12
C ARG A 41 10.64 2.56 5.66
N SER A 42 11.89 2.60 6.14
CA SER A 42 12.88 3.62 5.76
C SER A 42 13.26 3.59 4.27
N GLY A 43 13.14 2.43 3.62
CA GLY A 43 13.43 2.24 2.20
C GLY A 43 12.20 2.22 1.29
N ALA A 44 11.00 2.30 1.86
CA ALA A 44 9.75 2.07 1.12
C ALA A 44 9.56 3.06 -0.05
N HIS A 45 9.90 4.33 0.14
CA HIS A 45 9.79 5.34 -0.92
C HIS A 45 10.69 5.00 -2.13
N ALA A 46 11.97 4.74 -1.88
CA ALA A 46 12.92 4.39 -2.93
C ALA A 46 12.53 3.09 -3.65
N TRP A 47 12.01 2.11 -2.90
CA TRP A 47 11.53 0.85 -3.47
C TRP A 47 10.33 1.08 -4.41
N LEU A 48 9.34 1.89 -4.03
CA LEU A 48 8.21 2.20 -4.91
C LEU A 48 8.65 2.87 -6.22
N LEU A 49 9.63 3.78 -6.16
CA LEU A 49 10.19 4.40 -7.36
C LEU A 49 10.93 3.40 -8.25
N ALA A 50 11.68 2.46 -7.64
CA ALA A 50 12.35 1.40 -8.39
C ALA A 50 11.33 0.47 -9.08
N GLN A 51 10.23 0.12 -8.42
CA GLN A 51 9.17 -0.69 -9.02
C GLN A 51 8.46 0.07 -10.16
N ALA A 52 8.19 1.38 -10.00
CA ALA A 52 7.66 2.20 -11.09
C ALA A 52 8.61 2.22 -12.29
N ALA A 53 9.91 2.40 -12.05
CA ALA A 53 10.94 2.36 -13.10
C ALA A 53 11.06 1.00 -13.78
N ALA A 54 10.73 -0.09 -13.07
CA ALA A 54 10.63 -1.43 -13.63
C ALA A 54 9.32 -1.70 -14.41
N GLY A 55 8.44 -0.70 -14.54
CA GLY A 55 7.21 -0.77 -15.34
C GLY A 55 5.96 -1.21 -14.59
N TYR A 56 6.01 -1.34 -13.27
CA TYR A 56 4.82 -1.66 -12.47
C TYR A 56 3.94 -0.42 -12.26
N SER A 57 2.62 -0.60 -12.34
CA SER A 57 1.67 0.42 -11.91
C SER A 57 1.70 0.54 -10.39
N ILE A 58 2.05 1.73 -9.89
CA ILE A 58 2.09 2.03 -8.45
C ILE A 58 0.85 2.82 -8.08
N ASP A 59 0.07 2.30 -7.14
CA ASP A 59 -1.09 3.01 -6.61
C ASP A 59 -0.63 4.26 -5.82
N PRO A 60 -1.10 5.47 -6.16
CA PRO A 60 -0.70 6.71 -5.47
C PRO A 60 -1.04 6.70 -3.97
N LYS A 61 -2.02 5.89 -3.54
CA LYS A 61 -2.35 5.71 -2.11
C LYS A 61 -1.18 5.16 -1.30
N LEU A 62 -0.25 4.43 -1.92
CA LEU A 62 0.96 3.94 -1.23
C LEU A 62 1.83 5.10 -0.75
N PHE A 63 2.02 6.13 -1.58
CA PHE A 63 2.77 7.33 -1.19
C PHE A 63 2.03 8.14 -0.12
N ALA A 64 0.70 8.29 -0.24
CA ALA A 64 -0.12 8.93 0.80
C ALA A 64 -0.01 8.19 2.14
N GLY A 65 -0.06 6.85 2.12
CA GLY A 65 0.13 6.02 3.31
C GLY A 65 1.48 6.24 3.97
N LEU A 66 2.58 6.30 3.19
CA LEU A 66 3.90 6.63 3.72
C LEU A 66 3.96 8.03 4.34
N TRP A 67 3.31 9.02 3.72
CA TRP A 67 3.22 10.37 4.26
C TRP A 67 2.46 10.39 5.59
N PHE A 68 1.29 9.75 5.68
CA PHE A 68 0.51 9.64 6.91
C PHE A 68 1.25 8.86 8.00
N LEU A 69 2.04 7.86 7.63
CA LEU A 69 2.87 7.17 8.59
C LEU A 69 3.92 8.10 9.22
N GLN A 70 4.46 9.05 8.46
CA GLN A 70 5.50 9.99 8.91
C GLN A 70 4.94 11.22 9.64
N HIS A 71 3.74 11.68 9.28
CA HIS A 71 3.17 12.94 9.77
C HIS A 71 1.85 12.77 10.53
N GLY A 72 1.27 11.57 10.51
CA GLY A 72 0.08 11.26 11.29
C GLY A 72 0.41 11.30 12.78
N THR A 73 -0.43 11.99 13.53
CA THR A 73 -0.41 11.93 14.99
C THR A 73 -0.76 10.50 15.42
N GLY A 74 0.18 9.86 16.11
CA GLY A 74 -0.07 8.65 16.90
C GLY A 74 -0.24 9.04 18.36
#